data_AF-A0AAD6F323-F1
#
_entry.id   AF-A0AAD6F323-F1
#
_cell.length_a   1.000
_cell.length_b   1.000
_cell.length_c   1.000
_cell.angle_alpha   90.00
_cell.angle_beta   90.00
_cell.angle_gamma   90.00
#
_symmetry.space_group_name_H-M   'P 1'
#
loop_
_entity.id
_entity.type
_entity.pdbx_description
1 polymer ?
#
loop_
_entity_poly.entity_id
_entity_poly.type
_entity_poly.pdbx_seq_one_letter_code
_entity_poly.pdbx_strand_id
1 'polypeptide(L)'
;MSSIKCKVTGLSQFGRLTKIAQLVLVLPHSNADAERVFSMVGLNKTKTRNSLALDGTLSSIMTVKMAGLEPNYKTTIPTQSPAATKISL
;
A
#
# COMPACT_ATOMS: atom_id res chain seq x y z
N MET A 1 -1.33 -18.57 -13.76
CA MET A 1 -1.98 -17.54 -14.58
C MET A 1 -1.55 -17.72 -16.04
N SER A 2 -2.45 -18.17 -16.90
CA SER A 2 -2.14 -18.43 -18.32
C SER A 2 -1.94 -17.11 -19.05
N SER A 3 -0.72 -16.86 -19.54
CA SER A 3 -0.37 -15.65 -20.28
C SER A 3 -0.93 -15.74 -21.70
N ILE A 4 -1.91 -14.89 -22.02
CA ILE A 4 -2.40 -14.74 -23.40
C ILE A 4 -1.28 -14.05 -24.18
N LYS A 5 -0.51 -14.85 -24.91
CA LYS A 5 0.61 -14.39 -25.75
C LYS A 5 0.15 -14.30 -27.20
N CYS A 6 0.64 -13.29 -27.91
CA CYS A 6 0.48 -13.22 -29.35
C CYS A 6 1.12 -14.47 -29.99
N LYS A 7 0.37 -15.20 -30.82
CA LYS A 7 0.84 -16.46 -31.44
C LYS A 7 2.08 -16.28 -32.33
N VAL A 8 2.31 -15.06 -32.85
CA VAL A 8 3.40 -14.77 -33.79
C VAL A 8 4.63 -14.20 -33.10
N THR A 9 4.47 -13.31 -32.11
CA THR A 9 5.59 -12.63 -31.44
C THR A 9 5.92 -13.18 -30.05
N GLY A 10 5.06 -14.01 -29.45
CA GLY A 10 5.27 -14.57 -28.10
C GLY A 10 5.20 -13.54 -26.97
N LEU A 11 4.96 -12.27 -27.28
CA LEU A 11 4.83 -11.17 -26.33
C LEU A 11 3.45 -11.18 -25.68
N SER A 12 3.36 -10.67 -24.43
CA SER A 12 2.08 -10.53 -23.74
C SER A 12 1.18 -9.59 -24.54
N GLN A 13 0.01 -10.11 -24.94
CA GLN A 13 -0.86 -9.40 -25.88
C GLN A 13 -1.41 -8.10 -25.29
N PHE A 14 -1.46 -7.99 -23.96
CA PHE A 14 -2.05 -6.86 -23.25
C PHE A 14 -1.28 -6.42 -22.00
N GLY A 15 0.00 -6.07 -22.15
CA GLY A 15 0.83 -5.64 -21.01
C GLY A 15 0.27 -4.43 -20.23
N ARG A 16 -0.45 -3.51 -20.88
CA ARG A 16 -1.12 -2.37 -20.20
C ARG A 16 -2.37 -2.80 -19.42
N LEU A 17 -3.21 -3.67 -19.99
CA LEU A 17 -4.41 -4.18 -19.30
C LEU A 17 -4.03 -5.02 -18.08
N THR A 18 -2.97 -5.82 -18.15
CA THR A 18 -2.47 -6.57 -17.00
C THR A 18 -2.07 -5.64 -15.85
N LYS A 19 -1.39 -4.52 -16.15
CA LYS A 19 -1.04 -3.51 -15.13
C LYS A 19 -2.27 -2.85 -14.52
N ILE A 20 -3.28 -2.53 -15.34
CA ILE A 20 -4.54 -1.95 -14.84
C ILE A 20 -5.29 -2.96 -13.97
N ALA A 21 -5.38 -4.22 -14.40
CA ALA A 21 -6.03 -5.27 -13.62
C ALA A 21 -5.32 -5.53 -12.29
N GLN A 22 -3.98 -5.50 -12.27
CA GLN A 22 -3.21 -5.58 -11.03
C GLN A 22 -3.49 -4.38 -10.12
N LEU A 23 -3.56 -3.17 -10.67
CA LEU A 23 -3.88 -1.96 -9.90
C LEU A 23 -5.29 -2.03 -9.30
N VAL A 24 -6.28 -2.43 -10.10
CA VAL A 24 -7.67 -2.56 -9.64
C VAL A 24 -7.79 -3.63 -8.56
N LEU A 25 -7.04 -4.73 -8.65
CA LEU A 25 -7.07 -5.81 -7.67
C LEU A 25 -6.46 -5.40 -6.31
N VAL A 26 -5.54 -4.44 -6.30
CA VAL A 26 -4.95 -3.91 -5.05
C VAL A 26 -5.71 -2.71 -4.49
N LEU A 27 -6.75 -2.21 -5.19
CA LEU A 27 -7.58 -1.15 -4.64
C LEU A 27 -8.37 -1.72 -3.44
N PRO A 28 -8.26 -1.10 -2.26
CA PRO A 28 -9.04 -1.53 -1.11
C PRO A 28 -10.52 -1.37 -1.44
N HIS A 29 -11.24 -2.50 -1.44
CA HIS A 29 -12.67 -2.55 -1.76
C HIS A 29 -13.55 -1.89 -0.68
N SER A 30 -13.00 -1.66 0.51
CA SER A 30 -13.72 -1.06 1.63
C SER A 30 -12.83 -0.12 2.43
N ASN A 31 -13.42 0.95 2.94
CA ASN A 31 -12.79 1.88 3.87
C ASN A 31 -12.68 1.31 5.30
N ALA A 32 -13.21 0.10 5.56
CA ALA A 32 -13.26 -0.50 6.90
C ALA A 32 -11.87 -0.62 7.58
N ASP A 33 -10.80 -0.80 6.80
CA ASP A 33 -9.44 -0.83 7.34
C ASP A 33 -9.02 0.55 7.89
N ALA A 34 -9.25 1.62 7.13
CA ALA A 34 -9.00 2.97 7.60
C ALA A 34 -9.89 3.32 8.81
N GLU A 35 -11.17 2.92 8.79
CA GLU A 35 -12.10 3.11 9.92
C GLU A 35 -11.62 2.41 11.19
N ARG A 36 -11.03 1.21 11.05
CA ARG A 36 -10.40 0.50 12.17
C ARG A 36 -9.23 1.29 12.75
N VAL A 37 -8.37 1.87 11.91
CA VAL A 37 -7.27 2.75 12.34
C VAL A 37 -7.83 3.98 13.06
N PHE A 38 -8.83 4.67 12.50
CA PHE A 38 -9.46 5.84 13.11
C PHE A 38 -10.10 5.52 14.45
N SER A 39 -10.78 4.37 14.57
CA SER A 39 -11.36 3.91 15.84
C SER A 39 -10.29 3.69 16.90
N MET A 40 -9.17 3.05 16.54
CA MET A 40 -8.03 2.88 17.45
C MET A 40 -7.41 4.21 17.88
N VAL A 41 -7.22 5.17 16.97
CA VAL A 41 -6.74 6.52 17.31
C VAL A 41 -7.72 7.20 18.25
N GLY A 42 -9.03 7.14 17.95
CA GLY A 42 -10.08 7.72 18.77
C GLY A 42 -10.10 7.17 20.20
N LEU A 43 -9.94 5.85 20.37
CA LEU A 43 -9.90 5.21 21.69
C LEU A 43 -8.72 5.70 22.55
N ASN A 44 -7.54 5.85 21.94
CA ASN A 44 -6.32 6.29 22.62
C ASN A 44 -6.23 7.82 22.78
N LYS A 45 -7.03 8.58 22.02
CA LYS A 45 -7.10 10.04 22.13
C LYS A 45 -8.13 10.51 23.16
N THR A 46 -9.33 9.91 23.22
CA THR A 46 -10.45 10.55 23.93
C THR A 46 -11.17 9.69 24.98
N LYS A 47 -11.08 8.36 24.94
CA LYS A 47 -12.00 7.49 25.69
C LYS A 47 -11.37 6.70 26.85
N THR A 48 -10.04 6.67 26.95
CA THR A 48 -9.34 5.88 27.97
C THR A 48 -8.64 6.80 28.97
N ARG A 49 -8.50 6.34 30.22
CA ARG A 49 -7.82 7.07 31.31
C ARG A 49 -6.35 7.41 30.98
N ASN A 50 -5.77 6.76 29.97
CA ASN A 50 -4.41 6.94 29.47
C ASN A 50 -4.43 7.60 28.08
N SER A 51 -5.12 8.74 27.95
CA SER A 51 -5.12 9.52 26.72
C SER A 51 -3.70 9.93 26.36
N LEU A 52 -3.31 9.65 25.12
CA LEU A 52 -2.01 10.02 24.56
C LEU A 52 -2.17 11.24 23.66
N ALA A 53 -1.23 12.18 23.77
CA ALA A 53 -1.15 13.30 22.84
C ALA A 53 -1.01 12.78 21.41
N LEU A 54 -1.86 13.29 20.51
CA LEU A 54 -1.86 12.91 19.10
C LEU A 54 -0.51 13.28 18.45
N ASP A 55 -0.03 14.48 18.75
CA ASP A 55 1.27 14.96 18.32
C ASP A 55 2.39 14.30 19.13
N GLY A 56 3.29 13.60 18.43
CA GLY A 56 4.38 12.86 19.03
C GLY A 56 4.01 11.41 19.36
N THR A 57 3.66 11.15 20.62
CA THR A 57 3.65 9.80 21.21
C THR A 57 2.64 8.86 20.54
N LEU A 58 1.37 9.28 20.39
CA LEU A 58 0.35 8.42 19.79
C LEU A 58 0.66 8.15 18.31
N SER A 59 1.08 9.16 17.57
CA SER A 59 1.49 9.03 16.17
C SER A 59 2.64 8.04 16.02
N SER A 60 3.71 8.19 16.81
CA SER A 60 4.88 7.29 16.77
C SER A 60 4.51 5.84 17.10
N ILE A 61 3.68 5.61 18.11
CA ILE A 61 3.23 4.25 18.50
C ILE A 61 2.37 3.65 17.39
N MET A 62 1.45 4.42 16.82
CA MET A 62 0.58 3.96 15.74
C MET A 62 1.38 3.63 14.48
N THR A 63 2.39 4.43 14.12
CA THR A 63 3.29 4.14 12.99
C THR A 63 3.99 2.79 13.15
N VAL A 64 4.58 2.52 14.32
CA VAL A 64 5.25 1.23 14.59
C VAL A 64 4.25 0.07 14.61
N LYS A 65 3.08 0.28 15.22
CA LYS A 65 2.02 -0.74 15.29
C LYS A 65 1.46 -1.10 13.91
N MET A 66 1.34 -0.12 13.01
CA MET A 66 0.86 -0.34 11.64
C MET A 66 1.94 -0.93 10.74
N ALA A 67 3.22 -0.60 10.96
CA ALA A 67 4.33 -1.21 10.22
C ALA A 67 4.48 -2.72 10.46
N GLY A 68 4.11 -3.20 11.66
CA GLY A 68 4.10 -4.63 11.99
C GLY A 68 2.84 -5.38 11.57
N LEU A 69 1.80 -4.67 11.09
CA LEU A 69 0.62 -5.28 10.49
C LEU A 69 0.93 -5.50 9.01
N GLU A 70 1.17 -6.75 8.62
CA GLU A 70 1.29 -7.11 7.20
C GLU A 70 0.02 -6.61 6.49
N PRO A 71 0.14 -5.75 5.46
CA PRO A 71 -1.03 -5.34 4.70
C PRO A 71 -1.61 -6.58 4.03
N ASN A 72 -2.93 -6.76 4.16
CA ASN A 72 -3.65 -7.86 3.51
C ASN A 72 -3.57 -7.79 1.97
N TYR A 73 -3.03 -6.69 1.44
CA TYR A 73 -2.68 -6.49 0.05
C TYR A 73 -1.20 -6.12 -0.06
N LYS A 74 -0.35 -7.05 -0.53
CA LYS A 74 1.03 -6.72 -0.88
C LYS A 74 0.99 -5.82 -2.12
N THR A 75 1.04 -4.50 -1.92
CA THR A 75 1.23 -3.55 -3.03
C THR A 75 2.67 -3.68 -3.51
N THR A 76 2.91 -4.60 -4.45
CA THR A 76 4.06 -4.46 -5.34
C THR A 76 3.72 -3.34 -6.30
N ILE A 77 3.95 -2.10 -5.87
CA ILE A 77 4.12 -1.01 -6.83
C ILE A 77 5.33 -1.44 -7.66
N PRO A 78 5.22 -1.64 -8.99
CA PRO A 78 6.41 -1.80 -9.79
C PRO A 78 7.15 -0.47 -9.71
N THR A 79 8.16 -0.41 -8.84
CA THR A 79 9.13 0.67 -8.79
C THR A 79 9.71 0.77 -10.18
N GLN A 80 9.25 1.74 -10.98
CA GLN A 80 10.10 2.27 -12.02
C GLN A 80 11.26 2.91 -11.27
N SER A 81 12.34 2.15 -11.11
CA SER A 81 13.64 2.67 -10.72
C SER A 81 13.87 3.95 -11.56
N PRO A 82 14.03 5.12 -10.94
CA PRO A 82 14.59 6.25 -11.68
C PRO A 82 15.98 5.80 -12.12
N ALA A 83 16.18 5.67 -13.43
CA ALA A 83 17.49 5.40 -13.99
C ALA A 83 18.48 6.39 -13.39
N ALA A 84 19.47 5.87 -12.67
CA ALA A 84 20.52 6.68 -12.08
C ALA A 84 21.32 7.34 -13.22
N THR A 85 21.00 8.60 -13.53
CA THR A 85 21.88 9.46 -14.32
C THR A 85 23.10 9.72 -13.46
N LYS A 86 24.21 9.03 -13.76
CA LYS A 86 25.52 9.40 -13.24
C LYS A 86 25.86 10.78 -13.78
N ILE A 87 25.87 11.78 -12.90
CA ILE A 87 26.51 13.05 -13.16
C ILE A 87 28.03 12.77 -13.09
N SER A 88 28.69 12.78 -14.24
CA SER A 88 30.16 12.91 -14.28
C SER A 88 30.47 14.38 -14.00
N LEU A 89 31.20 14.63 -12.91
CA LEU A 89 32.04 15.82 -12.78
C LEU A 89 33.24 15.69 -13.73
#